data_AF-A0AAE1LC77-F1
#
_entry.id   AF-A0AAE1LC77-F1
#
_cell.length_a   1.000
_cell.length_b   1.000
_cell.length_c   1.000
_cell.angle_alpha   90.00
_cell.angle_beta   90.00
_cell.angle_gamma   90.00
#
_symmetry.space_group_name_H-M   'P 1'
#
loop_
_entity.id
_entity.type
_entity.pdbx_description
1 polymer ?
#
loop_
_entity_poly.entity_id
_entity_poly.type
_entity_poly.pdbx_seq_one_letter_code
_entity_poly.pdbx_strand_id
1 'polypeptide(L)' 'DSSFLLANAQIVDFPIVYCNESFCKISGYNRAEVMQKSCRCTFMYGELTDKETISRIDMVLDNQLHDQFEILLYKKN' A
#
# COMPACT_ATOMS: atom_id res chain seq x y z
N ASP A 1 1.51 -9.83 16.40
CA ASP A 1 2.48 -9.21 15.47
C ASP A 1 1.77 -8.31 14.48
N SER A 2 2.13 -7.03 14.44
CA SER A 2 1.58 -6.06 13.49
C SER A 2 2.28 -6.18 12.13
N SER A 3 1.53 -6.05 11.03
CA SER A 3 2.05 -5.99 9.66
C SER A 3 1.88 -4.56 9.13
N PHE A 4 2.96 -3.91 8.71
CA PHE A 4 2.89 -2.52 8.24
C PHE A 4 4.04 -2.15 7.30
N LEU A 5 3.82 -1.05 6.58
CA LEU A 5 4.79 -0.35 5.77
C LEU A 5 4.73 1.15 6.08
N LEU A 6 5.79 1.88 5.74
CA LEU A 6 5.89 3.32 5.86
C LEU A 6 6.33 3.90 4.52
N ALA A 7 5.77 5.05 4.18
CA ALA A 7 6.05 5.73 2.92
C ALA A 7 6.41 7.19 3.15
N ASN A 8 7.16 7.76 2.20
CA ASN A 8 7.52 9.17 2.26
C ASN A 8 6.41 10.02 1.64
N ALA A 9 5.69 10.76 2.48
CA ALA A 9 4.60 11.66 2.06
C ALA A 9 5.07 12.89 1.25
N GLN A 10 6.37 13.17 1.18
CA GLN A 10 6.93 14.36 0.52
C GLN A 10 7.49 14.09 -0.88
N ILE A 11 7.50 12.84 -1.33
CA ILE A 11 8.00 12.46 -2.65
C ILE A 11 6.81 12.05 -3.53
N VAL A 12 6.89 12.37 -4.81
CA VAL A 12 5.92 11.96 -5.84
C VAL A 12 5.66 10.45 -5.74
N ASP A 13 4.39 10.06 -5.87
CA ASP A 13 3.88 8.69 -5.73
C ASP A 13 3.99 8.05 -4.35
N PHE A 14 4.44 8.80 -3.34
CA PHE A 14 4.51 8.35 -1.95
C PHE A 14 5.26 7.02 -1.80
N PRO A 15 6.56 6.99 -2.13
CA PRO A 15 7.32 5.75 -2.21
C PRO A 15 7.46 5.10 -0.83
N ILE A 16 7.30 3.79 -0.79
CA ILE A 16 7.51 2.98 0.41
C ILE A 16 9.00 3.01 0.77
N VAL A 17 9.31 3.50 1.97
CA VAL A 17 10.66 3.59 2.52
C VAL A 17 10.95 2.50 3.55
N TYR A 18 9.92 1.79 4.01
CA TYR A 18 10.07 0.67 4.91
C TYR A 18 8.88 -0.28 4.80
N CYS A 19 9.11 -1.59 4.87
CA CYS A 19 8.08 -2.59 5.14
C CYS A 19 8.63 -3.59 6.16
N ASN A 20 7.82 -4.13 7.06
CA ASN A 20 8.31 -5.13 8.00
C ASN A 20 8.28 -6.56 7.42
N GLU A 21 8.92 -7.50 8.10
CA GLU A 21 8.98 -8.90 7.65
C GLU A 21 7.58 -9.55 7.62
N SER A 22 6.71 -9.19 8.56
CA SER A 22 5.33 -9.67 8.60
C SER A 22 4.55 -9.28 7.35
N PHE A 23 4.72 -8.05 6.85
CA PHE A 23 4.12 -7.62 5.59
C PHE A 23 4.60 -8.47 4.41
N CYS A 24 5.92 -8.70 4.30
CA CYS A 24 6.47 -9.54 3.24
C CYS A 24 5.90 -10.97 3.28
N LYS A 25 5.82 -11.57 4.47
CA LYS A 25 5.27 -12.92 4.66
C LYS A 25 3.80 -13.02 4.25
N ILE A 26 2.98 -12.04 4.63
CA ILE A 26 1.53 -12.08 4.37
C ILE A 26 1.25 -11.75 2.90
N SER A 27 1.97 -10.78 2.32
CA SER A 27 1.74 -10.32 0.95
C SER A 27 2.38 -11.23 -0.11
N GLY A 28 3.40 -12.02 0.23
CA GLY A 28 4.16 -12.85 -0.71
C GLY A 28 5.24 -12.07 -1.49
N TYR A 29 5.30 -10.74 -1.35
CA TYR A 29 6.34 -9.93 -1.94
C TYR A 29 7.57 -9.88 -1.04
N ASN A 30 8.76 -9.99 -1.63
CA ASN A 30 9.98 -9.75 -0.87
C ASN A 30 10.23 -8.24 -0.70
N ARG A 31 11.09 -7.86 0.25
CA ARG A 31 11.36 -6.46 0.57
C ARG A 31 11.84 -5.66 -0.65
N ALA A 32 12.67 -6.23 -1.52
CA ALA A 32 13.20 -5.51 -2.69
C ALA A 32 12.11 -5.19 -3.72
N GLU A 33 11.03 -5.98 -3.75
CA GLU A 33 9.89 -5.77 -4.66
C GLU A 33 8.91 -4.70 -4.15
N VAL A 34 8.85 -4.51 -2.83
CA VAL A 34 7.95 -3.57 -2.15
C VAL A 34 8.56 -2.19 -2.00
N MET A 35 9.85 -2.12 -1.67
CA MET A 35 10.54 -0.85 -1.45
C MET A 35 10.50 0.03 -2.72
N GLN A 36 10.37 1.34 -2.53
CA GLN A 36 10.25 2.34 -3.61
C GLN A 36 9.00 2.24 -4.50
N LYS A 37 8.12 1.24 -4.31
CA LYS A 37 6.78 1.24 -4.92
C LYS A 37 5.89 2.26 -4.21
N SER A 38 4.83 2.69 -4.89
CA SER A 38 3.83 3.58 -4.29
C SER A 38 3.14 2.92 -3.10
N CYS A 39 2.91 3.69 -2.03
CA CYS A 39 2.17 3.23 -0.84
C CYS A 39 0.70 2.89 -1.11
N ARG A 40 0.17 3.34 -2.26
CA ARG A 40 -1.15 2.92 -2.77
C ARG A 40 -1.25 1.41 -2.99
N CYS A 41 -0.12 0.70 -3.05
CA CYS A 41 -0.06 -0.75 -3.24
C CYS A 41 -0.77 -1.22 -4.52
N THR A 42 -0.75 -0.41 -5.58
CA THR A 42 -1.41 -0.71 -6.87
C THR A 42 -0.96 -2.04 -7.50
N PHE A 43 0.27 -2.47 -7.20
CA PHE A 43 0.82 -3.75 -7.63
C PHE A 43 0.15 -4.97 -6.96
N MET A 44 -0.69 -4.76 -5.94
CA MET A 44 -1.48 -5.78 -5.24
C MET A 44 -2.98 -5.69 -5.58
N TYR A 45 -3.39 -4.79 -6.48
CA TYR A 45 -4.80 -4.70 -6.87
C TYR A 45 -5.17 -5.88 -7.77
N GLY A 46 -6.44 -6.28 -7.72
CA GLY A 46 -6.99 -7.26 -8.64
C GLY A 46 -8.48 -7.02 -8.89
N GLU A 47 -9.13 -7.99 -9.51
CA GLU A 47 -10.50 -7.84 -10.05
C GLU A 47 -11.53 -7.40 -9.00
N LEU A 48 -11.39 -7.87 -7.77
CA LEU A 48 -12.30 -7.59 -6.66
C LEU A 48 -11.83 -6.46 -5.74
N THR A 49 -10.73 -5.77 -6.08
CA THR A 49 -10.31 -4.58 -5.31
C THR A 49 -11.32 -3.46 -5.56
N ASP A 50 -11.94 -2.98 -4.47
CA ASP A 50 -12.99 -1.97 -4.56
C ASP A 50 -12.48 -0.62 -5.08
N LYS A 51 -13.14 -0.12 -6.14
CA LYS A 51 -12.76 1.11 -6.85
C LYS A 51 -13.11 2.37 -6.06
N GLU A 52 -14.15 2.33 -5.24
CA GLU A 52 -14.51 3.47 -4.39
C GLU A 52 -13.44 3.68 -3.31
N THR A 53 -12.99 2.59 -2.68
CA THR A 53 -11.89 2.61 -1.71
C THR A 53 -10.59 3.09 -2.34
N ILE A 54 -10.23 2.65 -3.55
CA ILE A 54 -9.07 3.18 -4.29
C ILE A 54 -9.19 4.70 -4.46
N SER A 55 -10.34 5.18 -4.93
CA SER A 55 -10.57 6.60 -5.17
C SER A 55 -10.47 7.43 -3.88
N ARG A 56 -10.95 6.86 -2.75
CA ARG A 56 -10.82 7.46 -1.43
C ARG A 56 -9.37 7.50 -0.94
N ILE A 57 -8.58 6.45 -1.18
CA ILE A 57 -7.13 6.43 -0.89
C ILE A 57 -6.44 7.57 -1.63
N ASP A 58 -6.69 7.71 -2.93
CA ASP A 58 -6.09 8.77 -3.73
C ASP A 58 -6.45 10.16 -3.21
N MET A 59 -7.74 10.39 -2.94
CA MET A 59 -8.19 11.66 -2.35
C MET A 59 -7.48 11.95 -1.02
N VAL A 60 -7.42 10.99 -0.10
CA VAL A 60 -6.83 11.17 1.23
C VAL A 60 -5.33 11.46 1.14
N LEU A 61 -4.59 10.72 0.31
CA LEU A 61 -3.16 10.91 0.14
C LEU A 61 -2.84 12.25 -0.53
N ASP A 62 -3.55 12.60 -1.61
CA ASP A 62 -3.31 13.83 -2.37
C ASP A 62 -3.65 15.10 -1.57
N ASN A 63 -4.63 14.99 -0.66
CA ASN A 63 -5.04 16.09 0.23
C ASN A 63 -4.38 16.03 1.62
N GLN A 64 -3.48 15.07 1.88
CA GLN A 64 -2.79 14.88 3.16
C GLN A 64 -3.74 14.78 4.37
N LEU A 65 -4.84 14.05 4.18
CA LEU A 65 -5.86 13.84 5.22
C LEU A 65 -5.55 12.58 6.03
N HIS A 66 -6.14 12.49 7.23
CA HIS A 66 -6.15 11.27 8.04
C HIS A 66 -7.43 10.48 7.76
N ASP A 67 -7.31 9.18 7.54
CA ASP A 67 -8.46 8.30 7.32
C ASP A 67 -8.16 6.84 7.67
N GLN A 68 -9.21 6.02 7.78
CA GLN A 68 -9.16 4.58 7.96
C GLN A 68 -10.19 3.89 7.07
N PHE A 69 -9.75 2.87 6.33
CA PHE A 69 -10.57 2.07 5.41
C PHE A 69 -10.08 0.62 5.36
N GLU A 70 -10.94 -0.28 4.88
CA GLU A 70 -10.59 -1.67 4.60
C GLU A 70 -10.52 -1.87 3.08
N ILE A 71 -9.48 -2.56 2.60
CA ILE A 71 -9.27 -2.80 1.17
C ILE A 71 -8.83 -4.24 0.92
N LEU A 72 -9.35 -4.85 -0.14
CA LEU A 72 -8.94 -6.18 -0.60
C LEU A 72 -7.72 -6.08 -1.51
N LEU A 73 -6.61 -6.66 -1.07
CA LEU A 73 -5.35 -6.74 -1.80
C LEU A 73 -4.98 -8.21 -2.08
N TYR A 74 -4.41 -8.47 -3.25
CA TYR A 74 -4.00 -9.77 -3.71
C TYR A 74 -2.55 -10.05 -3.27
N LYS A 75 -2.30 -11.31 -2.88
CA LYS A 75 -0.95 -11.79 -2.60
C LYS A 75 -0.22 -12.10 -3.90
N LYS A 76 1.10 -12.04 -3.86
CA LYS A 76 1.94 -12.58 -4.91
C LYS A 76 1.91 -14.11 -4.87
N ASN A 77 1.64 -14.74 -6.01
CA ASN A 77 1.75 -16.19 -6.19
C ASN A 77 3.19 -16.64 -6.32
#